data_AF-A0A936P936-F1
#
_entry.id   AF-A0A936P936-F1
#
_cell.length_a   1.000
_cell.length_b   1.000
_cell.length_c   1.000
_cell.angle_alpha   90.00
_cell.angle_beta   90.00
_cell.angle_gamma   90.00
#
_symmetry.space_group_name_H-M   'P 1'
#
loop_
_entity.id
_entity.type
_entity.pdbx_description
1 polymer ?
#
loop_
_entity_poly.entity_id
_entity_poly.type
_entity_poly.pdbx_seq_one_letter_code
_entity_poly.pdbx_strand_id
1 'polypeptide(L)'
;MKLIAFIAVLVSGLTGCAGVVGGGSRSWKEQVILPDGRELIVERSHTLGNRFDRELSAINSPPGATAYVVTVPLPDGRKVRWEGEHKEMIPIAVAVEGSTAYVLASPFNCRSYSKLGRPVPLFIVFKHDGRQWMRTTIDEVPQWLVEANLLIATDSQRAINEFDKGIVTAKTVKRMNEAMIERQIYRKGVNNYLWGGCLGVQSQARNYSYTQFIGEFGDGIYRGTDADGHEHASGGRGSDDVGVSGGGNHVSGGKGNDTVRAFGLNNTIHYSAGDGTDTVWTNVSGNPGNVLRLSGIDASQLRLGLDASRYLVVTAGENADDRMVFQRFDASSVAGIKAFDHIEFDAPQETPLGGDGSTLSYDDLMASMPSVKSRRWQDGDMSIAVANESGWRVAA
;
A
#
# COMPACT_ATOMS: atom_id res chain seq x y z
N MET A 1 66.67 -35.69 11.82
CA MET A 1 66.03 -34.61 11.04
C MET A 1 65.50 -35.24 9.75
N LYS A 2 64.23 -35.22 9.34
CA LYS A 2 62.95 -34.72 9.88
C LYS A 2 61.91 -35.78 9.49
N LEU A 3 61.06 -36.16 10.44
CA LEU A 3 59.96 -37.12 10.26
C LEU A 3 58.78 -36.38 9.61
N ILE A 4 58.26 -36.90 8.50
CA ILE A 4 57.07 -36.38 7.81
C ILE A 4 55.85 -36.99 8.50
N ALA A 5 55.06 -36.15 9.18
CA ALA A 5 53.83 -36.56 9.84
C ALA A 5 52.65 -36.51 8.86
N PHE A 6 52.04 -37.67 8.63
CA PHE A 6 50.72 -37.81 8.03
C PHE A 6 49.67 -37.28 9.03
N ILE A 7 48.92 -36.24 8.65
CA ILE A 7 47.71 -35.83 9.38
C ILE A 7 46.53 -36.59 8.76
N ALA A 8 46.12 -37.68 9.42
CA ALA A 8 44.85 -38.33 9.18
C ALA A 8 43.74 -37.50 9.86
N VAL A 9 42.84 -36.94 9.06
CA VAL A 9 41.63 -36.29 9.56
C VAL A 9 40.64 -37.40 9.94
N LEU A 10 40.61 -37.75 11.23
CA LEU A 10 39.59 -38.59 11.82
C LEU A 10 38.27 -37.81 11.88
N VAL A 11 37.29 -38.23 11.09
CA VAL A 11 35.88 -37.86 11.29
C VAL A 11 35.32 -38.82 12.35
N SER A 12 35.41 -38.43 13.62
CA SER A 12 34.71 -39.14 14.70
C SER A 12 33.30 -38.56 14.83
N GLY A 13 32.30 -39.37 14.48
CA GLY A 13 30.92 -39.16 14.91
C GLY A 13 30.84 -39.27 16.43
N LEU A 14 30.24 -38.27 17.08
CA LEU A 14 29.93 -38.31 18.50
C LEU A 14 28.42 -38.35 18.69
N THR A 15 27.92 -39.56 18.89
CA THR A 15 26.79 -39.81 19.79
C THR A 15 27.34 -39.93 21.21
N GLY A 16 26.94 -39.06 22.12
CA GLY A 16 27.28 -39.18 23.55
C GLY A 16 26.83 -37.96 24.35
N CYS A 17 25.90 -38.19 25.29
CA CYS A 17 25.40 -37.20 26.24
C CYS A 17 26.53 -36.63 27.12
N ALA A 18 26.68 -35.31 27.12
CA ALA A 18 27.32 -34.55 28.20
C ALA A 18 26.61 -33.20 28.30
N GLY A 19 26.00 -32.92 29.45
CA GLY A 19 25.57 -31.57 29.79
C GLY A 19 26.77 -30.68 30.10
N VAL A 20 26.51 -29.37 30.05
CA VAL A 20 27.29 -28.24 30.62
C VAL A 20 28.09 -27.41 29.57
N VAL A 21 27.57 -26.19 29.34
CA VAL A 21 28.10 -24.94 28.71
C VAL A 21 28.11 -24.78 27.17
N GLY A 22 27.22 -23.91 26.67
CA GLY A 22 27.50 -22.99 25.54
C GLY A 22 27.19 -23.44 24.11
N GLY A 23 26.08 -22.95 23.52
CA GLY A 23 25.82 -22.86 22.07
C GLY A 23 25.80 -24.16 21.25
N GLY A 24 24.62 -24.65 20.88
CA GLY A 24 24.47 -25.78 19.96
C GLY A 24 24.35 -25.36 18.49
N SER A 25 24.46 -26.30 17.56
CA SER A 25 23.99 -26.11 16.17
C SER A 25 22.91 -27.13 15.86
N ARG A 26 22.00 -26.78 14.94
CA ARG A 26 20.95 -27.68 14.45
C ARG A 26 20.90 -27.63 12.94
N SER A 27 20.88 -28.79 12.30
CA SER A 27 20.82 -28.90 10.84
C SER A 27 19.71 -29.85 10.41
N TRP A 28 19.05 -29.54 9.30
CA TRP A 28 17.99 -30.37 8.70
C TRP A 28 17.91 -30.12 7.20
N LYS A 29 17.04 -30.88 6.53
CA LYS A 29 16.77 -30.76 5.09
C LYS A 29 15.32 -30.37 4.85
N GLU A 30 15.09 -29.53 3.85
CA GLU A 30 13.75 -29.16 3.39
C GLU A 30 13.62 -29.44 1.89
N GLN A 31 12.46 -29.98 1.49
CA GLN A 31 12.13 -30.22 0.09
C GLN A 31 11.43 -28.98 -0.47
N VAL A 32 11.93 -28.48 -1.59
CA VAL A 32 11.34 -27.39 -2.37
C VAL A 32 11.00 -27.91 -3.76
N ILE A 33 9.78 -27.63 -4.24
CA ILE A 33 9.34 -28.02 -5.59
C ILE A 33 9.37 -26.78 -6.48
N LEU A 34 10.13 -26.86 -7.58
CA LEU A 34 10.16 -25.83 -8.61
C LEU A 34 8.92 -25.92 -9.52
N PRO A 35 8.59 -24.86 -10.29
CA PRO A 35 7.42 -24.86 -11.17
C PRO A 35 7.40 -25.96 -12.24
N ASP A 36 8.57 -26.44 -12.64
CA ASP A 36 8.74 -27.53 -13.60
C ASP A 36 8.67 -28.93 -12.95
N GLY A 37 8.36 -29.00 -11.65
CA GLY A 37 8.24 -30.24 -10.89
C GLY A 37 9.57 -30.78 -10.36
N ARG A 38 10.71 -30.15 -10.66
CA ARG A 38 11.99 -30.57 -10.07
C ARG A 38 12.01 -30.33 -8.57
N GLU A 39 12.61 -31.29 -7.87
CA GLU A 39 12.78 -31.22 -6.42
C GLU A 39 14.18 -30.71 -6.07
N LEU A 40 14.24 -29.76 -5.16
CA LEU A 40 15.46 -29.31 -4.50
C LEU A 40 15.45 -29.77 -3.05
N ILE A 41 16.54 -30.38 -2.61
CA ILE A 41 16.77 -30.70 -1.20
C ILE A 41 17.70 -29.63 -0.63
N VAL A 42 17.09 -28.62 0.01
CA VAL A 42 17.79 -27.50 0.64
C VAL A 42 18.29 -27.95 2.01
N GLU A 43 19.58 -27.76 2.27
CA GLU A 43 20.15 -28.02 3.60
C GLU A 43 20.15 -26.72 4.40
N ARG A 44 19.62 -26.75 5.63
CA ARG A 44 19.58 -25.60 6.52
C ARG A 44 20.34 -25.91 7.80
N SER A 45 20.99 -24.90 8.35
CA SER A 45 21.63 -25.00 9.66
C SER A 45 21.49 -23.71 10.46
N HIS A 46 21.18 -23.84 11.74
CA HIS A 46 21.05 -22.75 12.68
C HIS A 46 22.12 -22.89 13.77
N THR A 47 22.85 -21.83 14.05
CA THR A 47 23.60 -21.70 15.30
C THR A 47 22.63 -21.27 16.38
N LEU A 48 22.60 -21.95 17.52
CA LEU A 48 21.66 -21.69 18.61
C LEU A 48 22.35 -20.88 19.72
N GLY A 49 21.61 -19.94 20.29
CA GLY A 49 22.04 -19.19 21.47
C GLY A 49 22.23 -20.08 22.70
N ASN A 50 22.87 -19.52 23.73
CA ASN A 50 23.03 -20.23 24.99
C ASN A 50 21.67 -20.36 25.70
N ARG A 51 21.32 -21.59 26.11
CA ARG A 51 20.10 -21.88 26.88
C ARG A 51 20.06 -21.11 28.20
N PHE A 52 21.22 -20.86 28.80
CA PHE A 52 21.35 -20.29 30.15
C PHE A 52 21.36 -18.76 30.19
N ASP A 53 21.44 -18.09 29.03
CA ASP A 53 21.38 -16.62 28.96
C ASP A 53 19.91 -16.10 28.93
N ARG A 54 18.93 -17.00 29.10
CA ARG A 54 17.50 -16.71 29.04
C ARG A 54 16.90 -16.61 30.43
N GLU A 55 15.84 -15.79 30.56
CA GLU A 55 15.01 -15.77 31.76
C GLU A 55 14.48 -17.18 32.09
N LEU A 56 14.35 -17.50 33.38
CA LEU A 56 13.92 -18.81 33.89
C LEU A 56 12.57 -19.27 33.30
N SER A 57 11.67 -18.33 33.01
CA SER A 57 10.37 -18.57 32.35
C SER A 57 10.50 -19.17 30.95
N ALA A 58 11.65 -19.03 30.29
CA ALA A 58 11.89 -19.45 28.92
C ALA A 58 12.82 -20.68 28.79
N ILE A 59 13.23 -21.28 29.91
CA ILE A 59 14.22 -22.39 29.93
C ILE A 59 13.73 -23.68 29.26
N ASN A 60 12.40 -23.87 29.22
CA ASN A 60 11.74 -25.01 28.58
C ASN A 60 11.51 -24.80 27.08
N SER A 61 11.72 -23.59 26.55
CA SER A 61 11.65 -23.33 25.11
C SER A 61 13.03 -23.53 24.47
N PRO A 62 13.11 -24.01 23.22
CA PRO A 62 14.38 -24.11 22.50
C PRO A 62 15.07 -22.74 22.42
N PRO A 63 16.43 -22.67 22.54
CA PRO A 63 17.15 -21.42 22.33
C PRO A 63 16.96 -20.93 20.89
N GLY A 64 16.76 -19.62 20.73
CA GLY A 64 16.62 -18.98 19.42
C GLY A 64 17.91 -19.06 18.60
N ALA A 65 17.78 -18.99 17.27
CA ALA A 65 18.93 -19.00 16.37
C ALA A 65 19.68 -17.66 16.41
N THR A 66 21.01 -17.73 16.37
CA THR A 66 21.93 -16.59 16.31
C THR A 66 22.59 -16.43 14.94
N ALA A 67 22.55 -17.47 14.10
CA ALA A 67 22.98 -17.42 12.71
C ALA A 67 22.19 -18.44 11.88
N TYR A 68 22.02 -18.13 10.60
CA TYR A 68 21.25 -18.93 9.65
C TYR A 68 22.13 -19.30 8.46
N VAL A 69 22.08 -20.56 8.04
CA VAL A 69 22.79 -21.08 6.88
C VAL A 69 21.78 -21.78 5.97
N VAL A 70 21.85 -21.48 4.68
CA VAL A 70 21.05 -22.16 3.64
C VAL A 70 21.98 -22.61 2.53
N THR A 71 22.01 -23.91 2.25
CA THR A 71 22.73 -24.47 1.12
C THR A 71 21.74 -24.85 0.03
N VAL A 72 21.80 -24.14 -1.10
CA VAL A 72 20.90 -24.31 -2.23
C VAL A 72 21.59 -25.19 -3.29
N PRO A 73 21.01 -26.34 -3.66
CA PRO A 73 21.50 -27.12 -4.79
C PRO A 73 21.14 -26.44 -6.12
N LEU A 74 22.10 -26.37 -7.03
CA LEU A 74 21.92 -25.88 -8.39
C LEU A 74 21.70 -27.05 -9.38
N PRO A 75 21.08 -26.82 -10.55
CA PRO A 75 20.77 -27.88 -11.51
C PRO A 75 21.99 -28.56 -12.12
N ASP A 76 23.15 -27.88 -12.10
CA ASP A 76 24.44 -28.41 -12.58
C ASP A 76 25.17 -29.28 -11.53
N GLY A 77 24.52 -29.54 -10.39
CA GLY A 77 25.06 -30.35 -9.30
C GLY A 77 25.91 -29.57 -8.30
N ARG A 78 26.22 -28.30 -8.55
CA ARG A 78 26.89 -27.44 -7.55
C ARG A 78 25.95 -27.15 -6.39
N LYS A 79 26.54 -26.84 -5.24
CA LYS A 79 25.81 -26.34 -4.07
C LYS A 79 26.36 -24.98 -3.70
N VAL A 80 25.47 -24.00 -3.55
CA VAL A 80 25.83 -22.63 -3.14
C VAL A 80 25.34 -22.37 -1.74
N ARG A 81 26.26 -21.94 -0.87
CA ARG A 81 25.99 -21.79 0.55
C ARG A 81 25.85 -20.33 0.91
N TRP A 82 24.69 -19.95 1.44
CA TRP A 82 24.38 -18.62 1.96
C TRP A 82 24.49 -18.63 3.48
N GLU A 83 25.14 -17.60 4.02
CA GLU A 83 25.18 -17.30 5.45
C GLU A 83 24.46 -15.98 5.69
N GLY A 84 23.47 -16.01 6.58
CA GLY A 84 22.83 -14.79 7.05
C GLY A 84 23.82 -13.98 7.89
N GLU A 85 24.04 -12.72 7.49
CA GLU A 85 25.02 -11.83 8.12
C GLU A 85 24.77 -11.67 9.64
N HIS A 86 23.52 -11.81 10.09
CA HIS A 86 23.14 -11.66 11.50
C HIS A 86 21.88 -12.46 11.90
N LYS A 87 21.57 -12.52 13.21
CA LYS A 87 20.35 -13.13 13.79
C LYS A 87 19.05 -12.39 13.45
N GLU A 88 19.18 -11.21 12.84
CA GLU A 88 18.11 -10.28 12.53
C GLU A 88 17.19 -10.73 11.39
N MET A 89 17.56 -11.77 10.63
CA MET A 89 16.79 -12.20 9.44
C MET A 89 16.60 -13.72 9.37
N ILE A 90 15.38 -14.16 9.06
CA ILE A 90 14.99 -15.56 8.89
C ILE A 90 14.91 -15.83 7.38
N PRO A 91 15.68 -16.79 6.82
CA PRO A 91 15.46 -17.21 5.44
C PRO A 91 14.12 -17.95 5.32
N ILE A 92 13.25 -17.46 4.43
CA ILE A 92 11.88 -17.95 4.26
C ILE A 92 11.62 -18.57 2.89
N ALA A 93 12.47 -18.28 1.90
CA ALA A 93 12.30 -18.84 0.57
C ALA A 93 13.60 -18.94 -0.20
N VAL A 94 13.62 -19.87 -1.15
CA VAL A 94 14.66 -20.00 -2.18
C VAL A 94 14.05 -20.09 -3.57
N ALA A 95 14.78 -19.61 -4.57
CA ALA A 95 14.46 -19.86 -5.96
C ALA A 95 15.74 -20.17 -6.74
N VAL A 96 15.60 -20.91 -7.84
CA VAL A 96 16.69 -21.26 -8.74
C VAL A 96 16.22 -21.09 -10.17
N GLU A 97 16.98 -20.35 -10.97
CA GLU A 97 16.75 -20.15 -12.40
C GLU A 97 18.07 -20.26 -13.15
N GLY A 98 18.21 -21.29 -13.98
CA GLY A 98 19.50 -21.63 -14.59
C GLY A 98 20.58 -21.90 -13.54
N SER A 99 21.66 -21.11 -13.57
CA SER A 99 22.77 -21.16 -12.60
C SER A 99 22.63 -20.14 -11.45
N THR A 100 21.54 -19.39 -11.41
CA THR A 100 21.29 -18.33 -10.42
C THR A 100 20.45 -18.87 -9.28
N ALA A 101 20.85 -18.60 -8.05
CA ALA A 101 20.05 -18.90 -6.86
C ALA A 101 19.66 -17.62 -6.13
N TYR A 102 18.50 -17.65 -5.49
CA TYR A 102 17.97 -16.58 -4.66
C TYR A 102 17.67 -17.10 -3.26
N VAL A 103 17.94 -16.29 -2.24
CA VAL A 103 17.46 -16.47 -0.87
C VAL A 103 16.70 -15.22 -0.49
N LEU A 104 15.46 -15.38 -0.04
CA LEU A 104 14.66 -14.32 0.54
C LEU A 104 14.64 -14.50 2.05
N ALA A 105 14.96 -13.43 2.77
CA ALA A 105 14.94 -13.40 4.22
C ALA A 105 13.98 -12.31 4.74
N SER A 106 13.20 -12.65 5.75
CA SER A 106 12.33 -11.73 6.47
C SER A 106 12.99 -11.27 7.77
N PRO A 107 12.84 -10.02 8.20
CA PRO A 107 13.26 -9.60 9.53
C PRO A 107 12.62 -10.44 10.64
N PHE A 108 13.37 -10.75 11.70
CA PHE A 108 12.90 -11.62 12.80
C PHE A 108 11.88 -10.94 13.73
N ASN A 109 12.05 -9.65 14.03
CA ASN A 109 11.14 -8.85 14.86
C ASN A 109 11.29 -7.35 14.59
N CYS A 110 10.39 -6.49 15.15
CA CYS A 110 10.36 -5.03 14.89
C CYS A 110 11.73 -4.34 15.01
N ARG A 111 12.52 -4.77 16.01
CA ARG A 111 13.87 -4.25 16.23
C ARG A 111 14.80 -4.58 15.05
N SER A 112 14.74 -5.83 14.58
CA SER A 112 15.50 -6.30 13.42
C SER A 112 15.08 -5.57 12.14
N TYR A 113 13.78 -5.38 11.91
CA TYR A 113 13.27 -4.61 10.77
C TYR A 113 13.79 -3.17 10.75
N SER A 114 13.83 -2.51 11.91
CA SER A 114 14.40 -1.16 12.03
C SER A 114 15.91 -1.14 11.76
N LYS A 115 16.66 -2.10 12.33
CA LYS A 115 18.10 -2.23 12.10
C LYS A 115 18.45 -2.49 10.63
N LEU A 116 17.61 -3.23 9.93
CA LEU A 116 17.79 -3.61 8.53
C LEU A 116 17.33 -2.52 7.54
N GLY A 117 17.02 -1.32 8.03
CA GLY A 117 16.67 -0.18 7.17
C GLY A 117 15.23 -0.19 6.66
N ARG A 118 14.33 -0.96 7.28
CA ARG A 118 12.89 -1.01 6.96
C ARG A 118 12.63 -1.39 5.48
N PRO A 119 13.05 -2.58 5.03
CA PRO A 119 12.90 -2.99 3.62
C PRO A 119 11.43 -2.97 3.16
N VAL A 120 11.19 -2.45 1.96
CA VAL A 120 9.89 -2.46 1.27
C VAL A 120 10.07 -3.02 -0.15
N PRO A 121 9.39 -4.11 -0.53
CA PRO A 121 8.59 -4.99 0.34
C PRO A 121 9.47 -5.69 1.39
N LEU A 122 8.83 -6.39 2.32
CA LEU A 122 9.39 -6.83 3.61
C LEU A 122 10.40 -7.99 3.56
N PHE A 123 11.23 -8.00 2.54
CA PHE A 123 12.20 -9.05 2.27
C PHE A 123 13.55 -8.42 1.95
N ILE A 124 14.60 -9.03 2.49
CA ILE A 124 15.96 -8.81 2.02
C ILE A 124 16.26 -9.94 1.05
N VAL A 125 16.63 -9.56 -0.17
CA VAL A 125 16.85 -10.51 -1.25
C VAL A 125 18.34 -10.63 -1.50
N PHE A 126 18.80 -11.88 -1.57
CA PHE A 126 20.16 -12.23 -1.92
C PHE A 126 20.14 -13.04 -3.21
N LYS A 127 21.04 -12.69 -4.14
CA LYS A 127 21.25 -13.38 -5.40
C LYS A 127 22.66 -13.94 -5.45
N HIS A 128 22.79 -15.17 -5.92
CA HIS A 128 24.05 -15.79 -6.26
C HIS A 128 24.18 -15.81 -7.78
N ASP A 129 25.11 -15.02 -8.32
CA ASP A 129 25.35 -14.86 -9.76
C ASP A 129 26.19 -16.00 -10.39
N GLY A 130 26.54 -17.01 -9.58
CA GLY A 130 27.42 -18.11 -9.96
C GLY A 130 28.82 -18.01 -9.39
N ARG A 131 29.19 -16.87 -8.79
CA ARG A 131 30.47 -16.64 -8.09
C ARG A 131 30.29 -16.29 -6.63
N GLN A 132 29.41 -15.33 -6.31
CA GLN A 132 29.24 -14.84 -4.95
C GLN A 132 27.79 -14.43 -4.66
N TRP A 133 27.46 -14.36 -3.37
CA TRP A 133 26.20 -13.78 -2.91
C TRP A 133 26.28 -12.25 -2.87
N MET A 134 25.23 -11.60 -3.36
CA MET A 134 25.05 -10.15 -3.25
C MET A 134 23.59 -9.80 -2.96
N ARG A 135 23.37 -8.65 -2.33
CA ARG A 135 22.02 -8.10 -2.16
C ARG A 135 21.46 -7.67 -3.51
N THR A 136 20.17 -7.87 -3.71
CA THR A 136 19.43 -7.46 -4.91
C THR A 136 18.02 -6.98 -4.52
N THR A 137 17.17 -6.70 -5.50
CA THR A 137 15.77 -6.29 -5.32
C THR A 137 14.82 -7.47 -5.54
N ILE A 138 13.59 -7.33 -5.04
CA ILE A 138 12.53 -8.33 -5.25
C ILE A 138 12.16 -8.49 -6.73
N ASP A 139 12.36 -7.46 -7.55
CA ASP A 139 12.01 -7.47 -8.97
C ASP A 139 12.84 -8.49 -9.77
N GLU A 140 14.06 -8.81 -9.30
CA GLU A 140 14.91 -9.83 -9.91
C GLU A 140 14.55 -11.27 -9.51
N VAL A 141 13.68 -11.47 -8.51
CA VAL A 141 13.25 -12.80 -8.06
C VAL A 141 12.24 -13.38 -9.05
N PRO A 142 12.34 -14.68 -9.44
CA PRO A 142 11.40 -15.29 -10.37
C PRO A 142 9.92 -15.10 -10.00
N GLN A 143 9.08 -14.74 -10.98
CA GLN A 143 7.68 -14.33 -10.78
C GLN A 143 6.79 -15.39 -10.12
N TRP A 144 7.13 -16.67 -10.30
CA TRP A 144 6.40 -17.80 -9.72
C TRP A 144 6.55 -17.91 -8.20
N LEU A 145 7.58 -17.31 -7.60
CA LEU A 145 7.81 -17.39 -6.16
C LEU A 145 6.90 -16.39 -5.43
N VAL A 146 5.65 -16.80 -5.20
CA VAL A 146 4.60 -16.00 -4.54
C VAL A 146 4.35 -16.43 -3.08
N GLU A 147 4.88 -17.58 -2.66
CA GLU A 147 4.76 -18.10 -1.30
C GLU A 147 6.11 -18.58 -0.75
N ALA A 148 6.28 -18.45 0.57
CA ALA A 148 7.43 -18.95 1.30
C ALA A 148 7.52 -20.48 1.20
N ASN A 149 8.61 -20.97 0.59
CA ASN A 149 8.87 -22.38 0.36
C ASN A 149 9.92 -22.98 1.32
N LEU A 150 10.36 -22.22 2.32
CA LEU A 150 11.07 -22.73 3.48
C LEU A 150 10.26 -22.54 4.75
N LEU A 151 10.51 -23.37 5.77
CA LEU A 151 9.83 -23.27 7.06
C LEU A 151 10.22 -21.97 7.79
N ILE A 152 9.23 -21.19 8.22
CA ILE A 152 9.45 -19.89 8.88
C ILE A 152 9.67 -20.09 10.39
N ALA A 153 8.72 -20.73 11.09
CA ALA A 153 8.73 -20.94 12.54
C ALA A 153 9.60 -22.14 12.97
N THR A 154 10.91 -21.96 12.93
CA THR A 154 11.93 -23.00 13.16
C THR A 154 12.32 -23.24 14.62
N ASP A 155 11.87 -22.39 15.54
CA ASP A 155 12.17 -22.43 16.98
C ASP A 155 11.11 -23.17 17.81
N SER A 156 10.04 -23.66 17.19
CA SER A 156 8.98 -24.42 17.85
C SER A 156 9.34 -25.89 18.04
N GLN A 157 8.84 -26.51 19.12
CA GLN A 157 8.98 -27.97 19.31
C GLN A 157 8.35 -28.76 18.15
N ARG A 158 7.28 -28.22 17.56
CA ARG A 158 6.63 -28.81 16.37
C ARG A 158 7.61 -28.88 15.19
N ALA A 159 8.39 -27.83 14.93
CA ALA A 159 9.40 -27.82 13.89
C ALA A 159 10.51 -28.83 14.18
N ILE A 160 10.97 -28.91 15.43
CA ILE A 160 11.98 -29.88 15.88
C ILE A 160 11.57 -31.31 15.54
N ASN A 161 10.33 -31.67 15.88
CA ASN A 161 9.81 -33.01 15.60
C ASN A 161 9.77 -33.34 14.10
N GLU A 162 9.64 -32.34 13.22
CA GLU A 162 9.72 -32.55 11.77
C GLU A 162 11.17 -32.67 11.29
N PHE A 163 12.12 -31.96 11.92
CA PHE A 163 13.55 -32.08 11.62
C PHE A 163 14.08 -33.47 11.92
N ASP A 164 13.63 -34.08 13.03
CA ASP A 164 14.03 -35.43 13.45
C ASP A 164 13.56 -36.54 12.49
N LYS A 165 12.63 -36.24 11.56
CA LYS A 165 12.20 -37.15 10.49
C LYS A 165 13.16 -37.16 9.29
N GLY A 166 14.19 -36.32 9.29
CA GLY A 166 15.25 -36.26 8.29
C GLY A 166 15.01 -35.25 7.16
N ILE A 167 13.81 -35.23 6.56
CA ILE A 167 13.43 -34.26 5.52
C ILE A 167 12.06 -33.66 5.81
N VAL A 168 11.99 -32.34 5.89
CA VAL A 168 10.72 -31.59 5.93
C VAL A 168 10.20 -31.45 4.50
N THR A 169 9.10 -32.13 4.18
CA THR A 169 8.54 -32.12 2.82
C THR A 169 7.92 -30.79 2.46
N ALA A 170 7.79 -30.47 1.16
CA ALA A 170 7.15 -29.24 0.70
C ALA A 170 5.69 -29.11 1.21
N LYS A 171 4.99 -30.25 1.31
CA LYS A 171 3.64 -30.33 1.90
C LYS A 171 3.65 -29.95 3.39
N THR A 172 4.64 -30.41 4.14
CA THR A 172 4.79 -30.05 5.56
C THR A 172 5.14 -28.58 5.72
N VAL A 173 6.06 -28.04 4.91
CA VAL A 173 6.40 -26.61 4.91
C VAL A 173 5.15 -25.76 4.67
N LYS A 174 4.39 -26.05 3.61
CA LYS A 174 3.15 -25.32 3.30
C LYS A 174 2.17 -25.34 4.47
N ARG A 175 1.86 -26.53 5.01
CA ARG A 175 0.94 -26.69 6.14
C ARG A 175 1.41 -25.95 7.40
N MET A 176 2.71 -25.91 7.67
CA MET A 176 3.23 -25.23 8.86
C MET A 176 3.31 -23.71 8.67
N ASN A 177 3.55 -23.25 7.45
CA ASN A 177 3.55 -21.83 7.10
C ASN A 177 2.14 -21.23 7.00
N GLU A 178 1.07 -22.04 6.96
CA GLU A 178 -0.32 -21.54 6.95
C GLU A 178 -0.63 -20.58 8.10
N ALA A 179 -0.09 -20.82 9.30
CA ALA A 179 -0.28 -19.94 10.46
C ALA A 179 0.63 -18.71 10.44
N MET A 180 1.57 -18.62 9.49
CA MET A 180 2.58 -17.58 9.44
C MET A 180 2.11 -16.45 8.55
N ILE A 181 2.31 -15.23 9.01
CA ILE A 181 1.81 -14.05 8.30
C ILE A 181 2.79 -13.71 7.14
N GLU A 182 4.09 -14.01 7.29
CA GLU A 182 5.16 -13.80 6.29
C GLU A 182 5.13 -14.82 5.15
N ARG A 183 4.11 -15.68 5.10
CA ARG A 183 4.01 -16.77 4.11
C ARG A 183 3.85 -16.31 2.67
N GLN A 184 3.33 -15.09 2.45
CA GLN A 184 3.07 -14.53 1.13
C GLN A 184 4.21 -13.59 0.73
N ILE A 185 4.70 -13.73 -0.51
CA ILE A 185 5.79 -12.93 -1.06
C ILE A 185 5.21 -11.85 -1.98
N TYR A 186 5.25 -10.62 -1.50
CA TYR A 186 4.77 -9.43 -2.22
C TYR A 186 5.93 -8.71 -2.90
N ARG A 187 5.67 -8.11 -4.07
CA ARG A 187 6.64 -7.31 -4.84
C ARG A 187 6.49 -5.81 -4.63
N LYS A 188 5.32 -5.36 -4.21
CA LYS A 188 5.01 -3.95 -3.98
C LYS A 188 4.33 -3.76 -2.63
N GLY A 189 4.57 -2.59 -2.04
CA GLY A 189 3.93 -2.15 -0.82
C GLY A 189 4.46 -2.81 0.46
N VAL A 190 3.95 -2.30 1.58
CA VAL A 190 4.08 -2.94 2.89
C VAL A 190 2.81 -3.77 3.06
N ASN A 191 2.92 -5.05 3.42
CA ASN A 191 1.74 -5.73 3.96
C ASN A 191 1.42 -5.02 5.29
N ASN A 192 0.41 -4.15 5.27
CA ASN A 192 0.04 -3.27 6.38
C ASN A 192 -0.29 -4.03 7.66
N TYR A 193 -0.65 -5.32 7.59
CA TYR A 193 -0.89 -6.17 8.75
C TYR A 193 0.39 -6.68 9.42
N LEU A 194 1.47 -6.85 8.66
CA LEU A 194 2.63 -7.61 9.10
C LEU A 194 3.57 -6.81 10.02
N TRP A 195 3.79 -5.53 9.70
CA TRP A 195 4.75 -4.67 10.43
C TRP A 195 4.28 -3.22 10.59
N GLY A 196 3.02 -2.90 10.27
CA GLY A 196 2.44 -1.57 10.54
C GLY A 196 2.61 -1.17 12.01
N GLY A 197 2.41 -2.12 12.92
CA GLY A 197 2.68 -1.95 14.36
C GLY A 197 4.15 -1.66 14.69
N CYS A 198 5.11 -2.15 13.89
CA CYS A 198 6.53 -1.83 14.08
C CYS A 198 6.90 -0.42 13.58
N LEU A 199 6.12 0.15 12.66
CA LEU A 199 6.28 1.51 12.17
C LEU A 199 5.55 2.54 13.05
N GLY A 200 4.79 2.10 14.07
CA GLY A 200 3.84 2.97 14.76
C GLY A 200 2.73 3.49 13.84
N VAL A 201 2.66 2.97 12.61
CA VAL A 201 1.60 3.25 11.65
C VAL A 201 0.45 2.37 12.08
N GLN A 202 -0.42 2.92 12.93
CA GLN A 202 -1.80 2.44 12.95
C GLN A 202 -2.22 2.41 11.48
N SER A 203 -2.51 1.22 10.96
CA SER A 203 -3.24 1.10 9.70
C SER A 203 -4.52 1.90 9.94
N GLN A 204 -4.59 3.15 9.47
CA GLN A 204 -5.83 3.87 9.49
C GLN A 204 -6.72 3.07 8.57
N ALA A 205 -7.69 2.35 9.16
CA ALA A 205 -8.84 1.91 8.42
C ALA A 205 -9.43 3.20 7.83
N ARG A 206 -9.19 3.40 6.55
CA ARG A 206 -9.77 4.51 5.81
C ARG A 206 -11.14 4.02 5.41
N ASN A 207 -12.16 4.58 6.04
CA ASN A 207 -13.49 4.54 5.48
C ASN A 207 -13.44 5.40 4.20
N TYR A 208 -14.16 4.99 3.17
CA TYR A 208 -14.30 5.75 1.94
C TYR A 208 -15.79 5.99 1.72
N SER A 209 -16.16 7.16 1.22
CA SER A 209 -17.46 7.32 0.60
C SER A 209 -17.57 6.37 -0.60
N TYR A 210 -18.80 6.13 -1.08
CA TYR A 210 -19.00 5.29 -2.26
C TYR A 210 -18.18 5.79 -3.46
N THR A 211 -18.25 7.08 -3.76
CA THR A 211 -17.55 7.70 -4.90
C THR A 211 -16.03 7.66 -4.73
N GLN A 212 -15.51 7.91 -3.53
CA GLN A 212 -14.08 7.82 -3.26
C GLN A 212 -13.54 6.39 -3.37
N PHE A 213 -14.31 5.39 -2.92
CA PHE A 213 -13.92 3.99 -3.05
C PHE A 213 -13.84 3.57 -4.52
N ILE A 214 -14.84 3.96 -5.31
CA ILE A 214 -14.86 3.67 -6.74
C ILE A 214 -13.74 4.41 -7.47
N GLY A 215 -13.52 5.70 -7.21
CA GLY A 215 -12.42 6.47 -7.81
C GLY A 215 -11.04 5.87 -7.50
N GLU A 216 -10.81 5.39 -6.28
CA GLU A 216 -9.51 4.85 -5.88
C GLU A 216 -9.22 3.44 -6.46
N PHE A 217 -10.25 2.58 -6.51
CA PHE A 217 -10.08 1.15 -6.76
C PHE A 217 -10.80 0.61 -8.00
N GLY A 218 -11.78 1.33 -8.53
CA GLY A 218 -12.52 0.96 -9.74
C GLY A 218 -11.76 1.32 -11.01
N ASP A 219 -12.04 0.61 -12.11
CA ASP A 219 -11.43 0.83 -13.43
C ASP A 219 -12.49 1.12 -14.52
N GLY A 220 -13.64 1.66 -14.12
CA GLY A 220 -14.72 2.02 -15.04
C GLY A 220 -15.89 2.67 -14.32
N ILE A 221 -17.04 2.76 -14.99
CA ILE A 221 -18.23 3.44 -14.46
C ILE A 221 -19.11 2.46 -13.69
N TYR A 222 -19.40 2.79 -12.44
CA TYR A 222 -20.25 2.01 -11.54
C TYR A 222 -21.52 2.77 -11.24
N ARG A 223 -22.65 2.05 -11.21
CA ARG A 223 -23.98 2.60 -10.99
C ARG A 223 -24.75 1.77 -9.98
N GLY A 224 -25.51 2.44 -9.12
CA GLY A 224 -26.45 1.83 -8.19
C GLY A 224 -27.65 2.74 -7.97
N THR A 225 -28.70 2.20 -7.36
CA THR A 225 -29.87 2.98 -6.95
C THR A 225 -30.12 2.68 -5.48
N ASP A 226 -30.32 3.73 -4.69
CA ASP A 226 -30.62 3.57 -3.26
C ASP A 226 -32.10 3.23 -3.02
N ALA A 227 -32.46 3.09 -1.74
CA ALA A 227 -33.81 2.72 -1.33
C ALA A 227 -34.86 3.80 -1.65
N ASP A 228 -34.44 5.06 -1.81
CA ASP A 228 -35.29 6.20 -2.14
C ASP A 228 -35.44 6.38 -3.66
N GLY A 229 -34.74 5.57 -4.45
CA GLY A 229 -34.81 5.59 -5.91
C GLY A 229 -33.81 6.53 -6.56
N HIS A 230 -32.86 7.10 -5.81
CA HIS A 230 -31.83 7.97 -6.36
C HIS A 230 -30.69 7.16 -6.95
N GLU A 231 -30.24 7.56 -8.13
CA GLU A 231 -29.08 6.95 -8.80
C GLU A 231 -27.77 7.45 -8.17
N HIS A 232 -26.83 6.54 -7.96
CA HIS A 232 -25.44 6.81 -7.59
C HIS A 232 -24.55 6.34 -8.73
N ALA A 233 -23.93 7.27 -9.47
CA ALA A 233 -23.07 6.96 -10.60
C ALA A 233 -21.65 7.53 -10.38
N SER A 234 -20.63 6.70 -10.41
CA SER A 234 -19.24 7.12 -10.26
C SER A 234 -18.38 6.53 -11.36
N GLY A 235 -17.56 7.35 -12.01
CA GLY A 235 -16.38 6.84 -12.71
C GLY A 235 -15.33 6.35 -11.71
N GLY A 236 -14.38 5.57 -12.23
CA GLY A 236 -13.33 4.91 -11.48
C GLY A 236 -12.01 5.64 -11.69
N ARG A 237 -10.95 4.89 -11.96
CA ARG A 237 -9.68 5.45 -12.45
C ARG A 237 -9.70 5.63 -13.96
N GLY A 238 -9.09 6.70 -14.44
CA GLY A 238 -8.97 7.03 -15.85
C GLY A 238 -9.87 8.20 -16.23
N SER A 239 -9.97 8.50 -17.53
CA SER A 239 -10.89 9.53 -18.02
C SER A 239 -12.23 8.89 -18.39
N ASP A 240 -13.24 9.20 -17.60
CA ASP A 240 -14.59 8.67 -17.69
C ASP A 240 -15.60 9.69 -18.24
N ASP A 241 -16.66 9.18 -18.85
CA ASP A 241 -17.83 9.95 -19.28
C ASP A 241 -19.05 9.43 -18.49
N VAL A 242 -19.37 10.11 -17.40
CA VAL A 242 -20.39 9.68 -16.43
C VAL A 242 -21.50 10.71 -16.31
N GLY A 243 -22.71 10.24 -16.03
CA GLY A 243 -23.84 11.13 -15.87
C GLY A 243 -25.08 10.49 -15.30
N VAL A 244 -25.91 11.32 -14.69
CA VAL A 244 -27.22 11.01 -14.12
C VAL A 244 -28.27 11.92 -14.72
N SER A 245 -29.52 11.45 -14.70
CA SER A 245 -30.67 12.22 -15.17
C SER A 245 -31.81 12.13 -14.17
N GLY A 246 -32.54 13.23 -13.97
CA GLY A 246 -33.67 13.28 -13.04
C GLY A 246 -33.34 14.06 -11.78
N GLY A 247 -34.06 13.78 -10.69
CA GLY A 247 -33.96 14.52 -9.44
C GLY A 247 -33.31 13.72 -8.31
N GLY A 248 -32.44 14.34 -7.52
CA GLY A 248 -31.94 13.73 -6.27
C GLY A 248 -30.77 12.76 -6.42
N ASN A 249 -30.13 12.67 -7.59
CA ASN A 249 -29.09 11.67 -7.85
C ASN A 249 -27.70 12.13 -7.40
N HIS A 250 -26.77 11.19 -7.27
CA HIS A 250 -25.38 11.42 -6.93
C HIS A 250 -24.46 11.05 -8.11
N VAL A 251 -23.52 11.92 -8.45
CA VAL A 251 -22.58 11.69 -9.54
C VAL A 251 -21.15 12.13 -9.21
N SER A 252 -20.15 11.37 -9.64
CA SER A 252 -18.72 11.70 -9.50
C SER A 252 -17.91 11.20 -10.69
N GLY A 253 -16.90 11.97 -11.12
CA GLY A 253 -15.95 11.57 -12.15
C GLY A 253 -15.07 10.40 -11.71
N GLY A 254 -14.63 10.42 -10.44
CA GLY A 254 -13.63 9.47 -9.94
C GLY A 254 -12.23 10.08 -10.03
N LYS A 255 -11.22 9.25 -10.31
CA LYS A 255 -9.83 9.69 -10.48
C LYS A 255 -9.49 9.81 -11.96
N GLY A 256 -9.20 11.01 -12.42
CA GLY A 256 -8.72 11.28 -13.76
C GLY A 256 -9.23 12.62 -14.27
N ASN A 257 -9.32 12.76 -15.60
CA ASN A 257 -9.92 13.96 -16.17
C ASN A 257 -11.24 13.56 -16.80
N ASP A 258 -12.35 13.84 -16.11
CA ASP A 258 -13.63 13.23 -16.42
C ASP A 258 -14.62 14.21 -17.06
N THR A 259 -15.63 13.66 -17.72
CA THR A 259 -16.83 14.42 -18.12
C THR A 259 -18.01 14.00 -17.26
N VAL A 260 -18.49 14.93 -16.43
CA VAL A 260 -19.57 14.70 -15.46
C VAL A 260 -20.84 15.42 -15.90
N ARG A 261 -21.95 14.67 -16.07
CA ARG A 261 -23.27 15.23 -16.45
C ARG A 261 -24.29 15.03 -15.33
N ALA A 262 -24.65 16.12 -14.67
CA ALA A 262 -25.68 16.13 -13.63
C ALA A 262 -26.93 16.84 -14.16
N PHE A 263 -27.72 16.13 -14.98
CA PHE A 263 -28.91 16.70 -15.60
C PHE A 263 -30.16 16.50 -14.72
N GLY A 264 -30.96 17.56 -14.60
CA GLY A 264 -32.12 17.59 -13.70
C GLY A 264 -31.84 18.29 -12.37
N LEU A 265 -32.75 18.14 -11.41
CA LEU A 265 -32.81 18.98 -10.19
C LEU A 265 -32.17 18.29 -8.98
N ASN A 266 -31.77 19.05 -7.95
CA ASN A 266 -31.35 18.51 -6.65
C ASN A 266 -30.33 17.36 -6.69
N ASN A 267 -29.49 17.27 -7.71
CA ASN A 267 -28.43 16.27 -7.80
C ASN A 267 -27.20 16.73 -7.01
N THR A 268 -26.48 15.78 -6.41
CA THR A 268 -25.20 16.02 -5.74
C THR A 268 -24.04 15.61 -6.66
N ILE A 269 -23.15 16.55 -6.92
CA ILE A 269 -21.91 16.32 -7.67
C ILE A 269 -20.80 16.18 -6.65
N HIS A 270 -20.14 15.03 -6.60
CA HIS A 270 -19.06 14.75 -5.65
C HIS A 270 -17.71 14.92 -6.32
N TYR A 271 -16.80 15.60 -5.64
CA TYR A 271 -15.41 15.77 -6.08
C TYR A 271 -14.47 15.78 -4.87
N SER A 272 -13.37 15.04 -4.96
CA SER A 272 -12.34 14.97 -3.93
C SER A 272 -11.03 15.60 -4.39
N ALA A 273 -10.24 16.13 -3.46
CA ALA A 273 -8.85 16.49 -3.74
C ALA A 273 -8.10 15.32 -4.39
N GLY A 274 -7.35 15.62 -5.45
CA GLY A 274 -6.66 14.65 -6.28
C GLY A 274 -7.54 13.90 -7.27
N ASP A 275 -8.80 14.29 -7.50
CA ASP A 275 -9.64 13.68 -8.54
C ASP A 275 -9.19 14.08 -9.94
N GLY A 276 -8.61 15.27 -10.12
CA GLY A 276 -8.07 15.74 -11.40
C GLY A 276 -8.95 16.80 -12.07
N THR A 277 -8.82 16.99 -13.37
CA THR A 277 -9.52 18.07 -14.09
C THR A 277 -10.82 17.57 -14.71
N ASP A 278 -11.94 17.91 -14.07
CA ASP A 278 -13.27 17.49 -14.49
C ASP A 278 -14.00 18.55 -15.30
N THR A 279 -14.73 18.10 -16.32
CA THR A 279 -15.63 18.91 -17.13
C THR A 279 -17.07 18.63 -16.74
N VAL A 280 -17.74 19.63 -16.17
CA VAL A 280 -19.05 19.47 -15.53
C VAL A 280 -20.16 20.14 -16.33
N TRP A 281 -21.23 19.38 -16.55
CA TRP A 281 -22.45 19.83 -17.21
C TRP A 281 -23.63 19.74 -16.25
N THR A 282 -24.02 20.87 -15.69
CA THR A 282 -25.31 21.07 -15.04
C THR A 282 -26.22 21.79 -16.02
N ASN A 283 -27.38 21.21 -16.37
CA ASN A 283 -28.31 21.87 -17.28
C ASN A 283 -29.75 21.75 -16.80
N VAL A 284 -30.19 22.81 -16.13
CA VAL A 284 -31.59 23.14 -15.88
C VAL A 284 -31.69 24.66 -15.71
N SER A 285 -32.64 25.27 -16.40
CA SER A 285 -32.87 26.72 -16.34
C SER A 285 -33.03 27.20 -14.88
N GLY A 286 -32.27 28.23 -14.48
CA GLY A 286 -32.38 28.88 -13.17
C GLY A 286 -31.68 28.19 -11.98
N ASN A 287 -31.13 26.99 -12.18
CA ASN A 287 -30.55 26.08 -11.18
C ASN A 287 -31.47 25.68 -9.99
N PRO A 288 -32.16 24.55 -10.10
CA PRO A 288 -33.16 24.09 -9.15
C PRO A 288 -32.58 23.16 -8.05
N GLY A 289 -31.43 23.53 -7.46
CA GLY A 289 -30.93 22.90 -6.23
C GLY A 289 -29.80 21.88 -6.33
N ASN A 290 -29.08 21.80 -7.46
CA ASN A 290 -27.91 20.90 -7.54
C ASN A 290 -26.79 21.35 -6.57
N VAL A 291 -26.18 20.41 -5.87
CA VAL A 291 -25.17 20.66 -4.83
C VAL A 291 -23.80 20.19 -5.31
N LEU A 292 -22.76 20.99 -5.05
CA LEU A 292 -21.38 20.55 -5.18
C LEU A 292 -20.86 20.11 -3.81
N ARG A 293 -20.50 18.85 -3.66
CA ARG A 293 -19.95 18.29 -2.41
C ARG A 293 -18.47 18.02 -2.57
N LEU A 294 -17.65 18.66 -1.73
CA LEU A 294 -16.19 18.65 -1.81
C LEU A 294 -15.57 17.91 -0.63
N SER A 295 -14.66 16.99 -0.97
CA SER A 295 -13.92 16.15 -0.02
C SER A 295 -12.43 16.47 -0.03
N GLY A 296 -11.76 16.46 1.12
CA GLY A 296 -10.31 16.58 1.22
C GLY A 296 -9.77 18.01 1.24
N ILE A 297 -10.66 18.99 1.32
CA ILE A 297 -10.33 20.41 1.39
C ILE A 297 -11.25 21.15 2.37
N ASP A 298 -10.74 22.20 2.97
CA ASP A 298 -11.52 23.18 3.72
C ASP A 298 -11.97 24.34 2.81
N ALA A 299 -12.98 25.10 3.21
CA ALA A 299 -13.47 26.25 2.44
C ALA A 299 -12.37 27.28 2.15
N SER A 300 -11.40 27.44 3.05
CA SER A 300 -10.25 28.34 2.88
C SER A 300 -9.31 27.96 1.72
N GLN A 301 -9.35 26.70 1.30
CA GLN A 301 -8.52 26.15 0.24
C GLN A 301 -9.22 26.17 -1.13
N LEU A 302 -10.48 26.61 -1.16
CA LEU A 302 -11.22 26.78 -2.40
C LEU A 302 -10.73 28.02 -3.14
N ARG A 303 -10.50 27.88 -4.44
CA ARG A 303 -10.26 29.03 -5.34
C ARG A 303 -11.25 29.00 -6.49
N LEU A 304 -11.76 30.16 -6.84
CA LEU A 304 -12.64 30.32 -7.99
C LEU A 304 -11.89 31.03 -9.12
N GLY A 305 -12.09 30.56 -10.34
CA GLY A 305 -11.38 30.91 -11.56
C GLY A 305 -12.31 30.92 -12.79
N LEU A 306 -11.86 31.53 -13.88
CA LEU A 306 -12.54 31.52 -15.17
C LEU A 306 -11.47 31.06 -16.14
N ASP A 307 -11.81 30.05 -16.92
CA ASP A 307 -10.90 29.58 -17.94
C ASP A 307 -10.84 30.59 -19.12
N ALA A 308 -10.03 30.26 -20.13
CA ALA A 308 -9.91 31.06 -21.35
C ALA A 308 -11.26 31.24 -22.09
N SER A 309 -12.20 30.32 -21.90
CA SER A 309 -13.56 30.34 -22.48
C SER A 309 -14.57 31.08 -21.60
N ARG A 310 -14.14 31.57 -20.42
CA ARG A 310 -14.96 32.20 -19.38
C ARG A 310 -15.98 31.26 -18.70
N TYR A 311 -15.70 29.97 -18.66
CA TYR A 311 -16.40 29.01 -17.80
C TYR A 311 -15.90 29.11 -16.37
N LEU A 312 -16.80 28.89 -15.41
CA LEU A 312 -16.45 28.84 -14.00
C LEU A 312 -15.54 27.64 -13.75
N VAL A 313 -14.38 27.91 -13.16
CA VAL A 313 -13.42 26.93 -12.65
C VAL A 313 -13.49 26.97 -11.13
N VAL A 314 -13.71 25.80 -10.53
CA VAL A 314 -13.59 25.59 -9.09
C VAL A 314 -12.33 24.77 -8.86
N THR A 315 -11.32 25.36 -8.23
CA THR A 315 -10.06 24.67 -7.89
C THR A 315 -10.11 24.23 -6.43
N ALA A 316 -9.87 22.95 -6.21
CA ALA A 316 -9.94 22.29 -4.92
C ALA A 316 -8.54 22.05 -4.36
N GLY A 317 -8.11 22.86 -3.39
CA GLY A 317 -6.81 22.68 -2.74
C GLY A 317 -5.68 23.36 -3.49
N GLU A 318 -4.42 23.01 -3.19
CA GLU A 318 -3.23 23.68 -3.76
C GLU A 318 -2.81 23.14 -5.14
N ASN A 319 -3.26 21.95 -5.50
CA ASN A 319 -2.93 21.35 -6.79
C ASN A 319 -3.73 22.05 -7.91
N ALA A 320 -3.04 22.64 -8.88
CA ALA A 320 -3.67 23.35 -9.99
C ALA A 320 -4.48 22.42 -10.91
N ASP A 321 -4.21 21.12 -10.88
CA ASP A 321 -4.92 20.12 -11.68
C ASP A 321 -6.17 19.58 -11.00
N ASP A 322 -6.39 19.89 -9.72
CA ASP A 322 -7.60 19.52 -9.00
C ASP A 322 -8.68 20.58 -9.22
N ARG A 323 -9.40 20.48 -10.34
CA ARG A 323 -10.34 21.52 -10.76
C ARG A 323 -11.57 20.98 -11.47
N MET A 324 -12.68 21.69 -11.32
CA MET A 324 -13.93 21.42 -12.02
C MET A 324 -14.30 22.60 -12.90
N VAL A 325 -14.53 22.36 -14.19
CA VAL A 325 -14.87 23.37 -15.20
C VAL A 325 -16.34 23.25 -15.60
N PHE A 326 -17.16 24.25 -15.25
CA PHE A 326 -18.61 24.24 -15.47
C PHE A 326 -18.99 24.84 -16.83
N GLN A 327 -19.29 23.96 -17.79
CA GLN A 327 -19.43 24.27 -19.23
C GLN A 327 -20.67 25.11 -19.59
N ARG A 328 -21.62 25.26 -18.67
CA ARG A 328 -22.86 26.04 -18.87
C ARG A 328 -22.88 27.36 -18.10
N PHE A 329 -21.81 27.66 -17.37
CA PHE A 329 -21.68 28.93 -16.68
C PHE A 329 -21.54 30.08 -17.67
N ASP A 330 -22.35 31.13 -17.49
CA ASP A 330 -22.25 32.37 -18.25
C ASP A 330 -21.80 33.50 -17.33
N ALA A 331 -20.53 33.88 -17.45
CA ALA A 331 -19.96 34.99 -16.69
C ALA A 331 -20.67 36.33 -16.97
N SER A 332 -21.35 36.50 -18.11
CA SER A 332 -22.14 37.71 -18.38
C SER A 332 -23.50 37.73 -17.68
N SER A 333 -23.96 36.57 -17.18
CA SER A 333 -25.24 36.36 -16.53
C SER A 333 -25.14 35.29 -15.45
N VAL A 334 -24.37 35.56 -14.38
CA VAL A 334 -24.11 34.61 -13.29
C VAL A 334 -25.39 34.18 -12.56
N ALA A 335 -26.42 35.02 -12.52
CA ALA A 335 -27.71 34.67 -11.93
C ALA A 335 -28.65 33.92 -12.90
N GLY A 336 -28.33 33.88 -14.20
CA GLY A 336 -29.21 33.28 -15.21
C GLY A 336 -29.20 31.76 -15.19
N ILE A 337 -28.01 31.16 -15.10
CA ILE A 337 -27.80 29.72 -14.96
C ILE A 337 -26.73 29.53 -13.90
N LYS A 338 -27.12 29.19 -12.67
CA LYS A 338 -26.15 28.87 -11.63
C LYS A 338 -25.48 27.53 -11.94
N ALA A 339 -24.18 27.45 -11.69
CA ALA A 339 -23.41 26.21 -11.86
C ALA A 339 -23.85 25.12 -10.87
N PHE A 340 -24.17 25.56 -9.65
CA PHE A 340 -24.65 24.79 -8.49
C PHE A 340 -25.37 25.78 -7.54
N ASP A 341 -26.10 25.27 -6.56
CA ASP A 341 -26.89 26.07 -5.61
C ASP A 341 -26.03 26.51 -4.43
N HIS A 342 -25.25 25.57 -3.90
CA HIS A 342 -24.26 25.80 -2.87
C HIS A 342 -23.16 24.73 -2.94
N ILE A 343 -22.09 24.97 -2.21
CA ILE A 343 -21.00 24.02 -1.98
C ILE A 343 -21.10 23.51 -0.53
N GLU A 344 -21.06 22.19 -0.36
CA GLU A 344 -20.90 21.53 0.94
C GLU A 344 -19.49 20.96 1.04
N PHE A 345 -18.81 21.18 2.16
CA PHE A 345 -17.56 20.51 2.47
C PHE A 345 -17.85 19.33 3.40
N ASP A 346 -17.27 18.17 3.12
CA ASP A 346 -17.38 17.01 4.00
C ASP A 346 -16.89 17.37 5.41
N ALA A 347 -17.47 16.78 6.45
CA ALA A 347 -17.01 17.02 7.81
C ALA A 347 -15.62 16.39 8.05
N PRO A 348 -14.83 16.82 9.06
CA PRO A 348 -13.48 16.27 9.30
C PRO A 348 -13.45 14.75 9.56
N GLN A 349 -14.60 14.16 9.88
CA GLN A 349 -14.78 12.76 10.21
C GLN A 349 -15.42 11.95 9.06
N GLU A 350 -15.75 12.59 7.93
CA GLU A 350 -16.16 11.91 6.70
C GLU A 350 -14.89 11.61 5.88
N THR A 351 -14.64 10.32 5.68
CA THR A 351 -13.32 9.72 5.47
C THR A 351 -13.05 9.34 4.01
N PRO A 352 -11.79 9.27 3.50
CA PRO A 352 -10.51 9.62 4.12
C PRO A 352 -10.07 11.07 3.84
N LEU A 353 -10.87 11.77 3.04
CA LEU A 353 -10.67 13.12 2.57
C LEU A 353 -11.84 13.95 3.12
N GLY A 354 -11.80 14.31 4.40
CA GLY A 354 -12.78 15.23 4.99
C GLY A 354 -12.46 16.68 4.67
N GLY A 355 -13.33 17.61 5.07
CA GLY A 355 -13.13 19.05 5.05
C GLY A 355 -13.56 19.69 6.38
N ASP A 356 -13.92 20.96 6.37
CA ASP A 356 -14.31 21.71 7.56
C ASP A 356 -15.81 21.59 7.91
N GLY A 357 -16.60 20.87 7.10
CA GLY A 357 -18.05 20.73 7.30
C GLY A 357 -18.87 21.99 6.98
N SER A 358 -18.25 23.02 6.41
CA SER A 358 -18.92 24.28 6.12
C SER A 358 -19.79 24.21 4.85
N THR A 359 -20.59 25.26 4.64
CA THR A 359 -21.43 25.41 3.44
C THR A 359 -21.26 26.82 2.90
N LEU A 360 -21.10 26.94 1.57
CA LEU A 360 -20.99 28.22 0.88
C LEU A 360 -22.11 28.37 -0.16
N SER A 361 -22.92 29.40 -0.02
CA SER A 361 -23.98 29.73 -0.99
C SER A 361 -23.40 30.20 -2.31
N TYR A 362 -24.00 29.80 -3.43
CA TYR A 362 -23.63 30.31 -4.75
C TYR A 362 -23.73 31.85 -4.81
N ASP A 363 -24.78 32.43 -4.22
CA ASP A 363 -25.01 33.87 -4.33
C ASP A 363 -23.94 34.67 -3.58
N ASP A 364 -23.49 34.18 -2.42
CA ASP A 364 -22.39 34.79 -1.65
C ASP A 364 -21.05 34.64 -2.37
N LEU A 365 -20.79 33.46 -2.94
CA LEU A 365 -19.61 33.20 -3.78
C LEU A 365 -19.58 34.15 -4.98
N MET A 366 -20.70 34.29 -5.70
CA MET A 366 -20.80 35.20 -6.84
C MET A 366 -20.70 36.68 -6.43
N ALA A 367 -21.20 37.06 -5.26
CA ALA A 367 -21.12 38.42 -4.73
C ALA A 367 -19.69 38.79 -4.29
N SER A 368 -18.91 37.82 -3.80
CA SER A 368 -17.50 38.00 -3.44
C SER A 368 -16.57 38.12 -4.65
N MET A 369 -17.05 37.84 -5.87
CA MET A 369 -16.23 37.98 -7.07
C MET A 369 -15.96 39.46 -7.38
N PRO A 370 -14.68 39.87 -7.55
CA PRO A 370 -14.36 41.18 -8.08
C PRO A 370 -15.08 41.37 -9.42
N SER A 371 -15.81 42.48 -9.55
CA SER A 371 -16.86 42.66 -10.57
C SER A 371 -16.53 42.01 -11.92
N VAL A 372 -17.41 41.13 -12.38
CA VAL A 372 -17.33 40.33 -13.61
C VAL A 372 -17.23 41.16 -14.92
N LYS A 373 -17.12 42.49 -14.78
CA LYS A 373 -16.97 43.49 -15.85
C LYS A 373 -15.53 43.73 -16.31
N SER A 374 -14.50 43.25 -15.61
CA SER A 374 -13.11 43.42 -16.06
C SER A 374 -12.59 42.13 -16.72
N ARG A 375 -12.12 42.22 -17.98
CA ARG A 375 -11.53 41.11 -18.77
C ARG A 375 -10.15 40.64 -18.23
N ARG A 376 -9.94 40.64 -16.91
CA ARG A 376 -8.67 40.28 -16.25
C ARG A 376 -8.93 39.18 -15.24
N TRP A 377 -9.33 38.00 -15.71
CA TRP A 377 -9.39 36.83 -14.85
C TRP A 377 -8.44 35.77 -15.38
N GLN A 378 -7.54 35.32 -14.51
CA GLN A 378 -6.67 34.17 -14.65
C GLN A 378 -6.97 33.17 -13.51
N ASP A 379 -6.60 31.90 -13.69
CA ASP A 379 -6.78 30.89 -12.65
C ASP A 379 -6.12 31.32 -11.32
N GLY A 380 -6.86 31.23 -10.22
CA GLY A 380 -6.38 31.53 -8.87
C GLY A 380 -6.58 32.97 -8.38
N ASP A 381 -7.28 33.82 -9.13
CA ASP A 381 -7.50 35.25 -8.78
C ASP A 381 -8.37 35.50 -7.53
N MET A 382 -9.00 34.45 -6.97
CA MET A 382 -9.76 34.54 -5.71
C MET A 382 -9.47 33.36 -4.79
N SER A 383 -8.78 33.64 -3.67
CA SER A 383 -8.72 32.76 -2.51
C SER A 383 -9.75 33.22 -1.48
N ILE A 384 -10.65 32.32 -1.06
CA ILE A 384 -11.65 32.65 -0.05
C ILE A 384 -10.97 32.67 1.32
N ALA A 385 -10.80 33.87 1.90
CA ALA A 385 -10.44 33.97 3.31
C ALA A 385 -11.70 33.71 4.14
N VAL A 386 -11.71 32.60 4.88
CA VAL A 386 -12.82 32.29 5.80
C VAL A 386 -12.91 33.40 6.84
N ALA A 387 -14.10 33.96 7.03
CA ALA A 387 -14.34 34.97 8.04
C ALA A 387 -14.40 34.33 9.43
N ASN A 388 -13.30 34.35 10.18
CA ASN A 388 -13.32 34.06 11.61
C ASN A 388 -13.90 35.29 12.34
N GLU A 389 -15.20 35.28 12.59
CA GLU A 389 -16.00 36.13 13.52
C GLU A 389 -15.73 37.66 13.62
N SER A 390 -14.86 38.26 12.81
CA SER A 390 -14.65 39.71 12.83
C SER A 390 -13.92 40.20 11.57
N GLY A 391 -14.72 40.57 10.56
CA GLY A 391 -14.35 41.63 9.62
C GLY A 391 -13.48 41.23 8.43
N TRP A 392 -14.07 41.39 7.24
CA TRP A 392 -13.37 41.55 5.98
C TRP A 392 -12.25 42.59 6.10
N ARG A 393 -11.00 42.18 5.88
CA ARG A 393 -9.92 43.10 5.54
C ARG A 393 -9.18 42.58 4.32
N VAL A 394 -9.41 43.26 3.21
CA VAL A 394 -8.55 43.26 2.03
C VAL A 394 -7.19 43.80 2.47
N ALA A 395 -6.13 43.01 2.32
CA ALA A 395 -4.75 43.51 2.39
C ALA A 395 -4.32 43.98 0.99
N ALA A 396 -3.64 45.12 0.97
CA ALA A 396 -3.28 45.93 -0.20
C ALA A 396 -2.30 45.27 -1.17
#